data_AF-A0A2D9IF15-F1
#
_entry.id   AF-A0A2D9IF15-F1
#
_cell.length_a   1.000
_cell.length_b   1.000
_cell.length_c   1.000
_cell.angle_alpha   90.00
_cell.angle_beta   90.00
_cell.angle_gamma   90.00
#
_symmetry.space_group_name_H-M   'P 1'
#
loop_
_entity.id
_entity.type
_entity.pdbx_description
1 polymer ?
#
loop_
_entity_poly.entity_id
_entity_poly.type
_entity_poly.pdbx_seq_one_letter_code
_entity_poly.pdbx_strand_id
1 'polypeptide(L)'
;MPVVTPDGFRASDNIAYVSPDALPAGSDLAVDMPNDADPRTLVERFGDIATIRIAFPAFGDGRGFSLARQLRDLGYTGHLRAGGNLISDQYRHARQSGFDDVEIDDALAERQPEEQWIVREQRSYREKLAAR
;
A
#
# COMPACT_ATOMS: atom_id res chain seq x y z
N MET A 1 12.31 2.31 9.49
CA MET A 1 11.06 2.19 8.70
C MET A 1 10.54 0.77 8.77
N PRO A 2 9.52 0.50 9.59
CA PRO A 2 8.86 -0.80 9.60
C PRO A 2 7.82 -0.91 8.49
N VAL A 3 7.54 -2.16 8.11
CA VAL A 3 6.49 -2.54 7.17
C VAL A 3 5.40 -3.27 7.94
N VAL A 4 4.17 -2.80 7.77
CA VAL A 4 2.96 -3.38 8.34
C VAL A 4 2.37 -4.37 7.36
N THR A 5 2.26 -5.63 7.79
CA THR A 5 1.66 -6.73 7.04
C THR A 5 0.46 -7.29 7.79
N PRO A 6 -0.35 -8.17 7.17
CA PRO A 6 -1.43 -8.86 7.87
C PRO A 6 -0.97 -9.66 9.10
N ASP A 7 0.28 -10.10 9.10
CA ASP A 7 0.88 -10.92 10.16
C ASP A 7 1.62 -10.09 11.24
N GLY A 8 1.61 -8.76 11.11
CA GLY A 8 2.27 -7.84 12.05
C GLY A 8 3.36 -6.99 11.40
N PHE A 9 4.21 -6.38 12.24
CA PHE A 9 5.31 -5.53 11.81
C PHE A 9 6.52 -6.37 11.40
N ARG A 10 7.16 -5.97 10.32
CA ARG A 10 8.45 -6.52 9.88
C ARG A 10 9.42 -5.40 9.55
N ALA A 11 10.71 -5.73 9.52
CA ALA A 11 11.71 -4.81 9.01
C ALA A 11 11.43 -4.50 7.53
N SER A 12 11.61 -3.24 7.11
CA SER A 12 11.54 -2.92 5.68
C SER A 12 12.68 -3.61 4.92
N ASP A 13 12.33 -4.07 3.72
CA ASP A 13 13.27 -4.59 2.75
C ASP A 13 14.10 -3.43 2.18
N ASN A 14 15.41 -3.61 2.02
CA ASN A 14 16.26 -2.61 1.38
C ASN A 14 16.06 -2.63 -0.15
N ILE A 15 14.93 -2.09 -0.60
CA ILE A 15 14.51 -2.05 -2.00
C ILE A 15 15.01 -0.75 -2.64
N ALA A 16 15.73 -0.89 -3.76
CA ALA A 16 16.10 0.25 -4.59
C ALA A 16 14.95 0.60 -5.54
N TYR A 17 14.20 1.64 -5.20
CA TYR A 17 13.11 2.10 -6.04
C TYR A 17 13.59 3.03 -7.16
N VAL A 18 12.94 2.93 -8.32
CA VAL A 18 13.15 3.80 -9.49
C VAL A 18 11.90 4.62 -9.78
N SER A 19 12.08 5.75 -10.47
CA SER A 19 10.96 6.58 -10.92
C SER A 19 10.17 5.88 -12.04
N PRO A 20 8.83 5.99 -12.08
CA PRO A 20 8.01 5.47 -13.16
C PRO A 20 8.35 6.09 -14.53
N ASP A 21 8.90 7.31 -14.56
CA ASP A 21 9.23 8.02 -15.80
C ASP A 21 10.55 7.56 -16.44
N ALA A 22 11.37 6.79 -15.70
CA ALA A 22 12.71 6.42 -16.11
C ALA A 22 13.02 4.96 -15.73
N LEU A 23 12.14 4.04 -16.15
CA LEU A 23 12.34 2.61 -15.90
C LEU A 23 13.55 2.08 -16.68
N PRO A 24 14.57 1.52 -16.01
CA PRO A 24 15.67 0.85 -16.70
C PRO A 24 15.17 -0.41 -17.43
N ALA A 25 16.02 -0.92 -18.32
CA ALA A 25 15.84 -2.27 -18.85
C ALA A 25 16.13 -3.30 -17.75
N GLY A 26 15.35 -4.38 -17.70
CA GLY A 26 15.49 -5.43 -16.70
C GLY A 26 14.14 -5.91 -16.19
N SER A 27 14.18 -6.90 -15.30
CA SER A 27 13.04 -7.45 -14.57
C SER A 27 13.18 -7.17 -13.08
N ASP A 28 12.16 -7.56 -12.31
CA ASP A 28 12.11 -7.42 -10.85
C ASP A 28 12.30 -5.98 -10.35
N LEU A 29 11.83 -5.02 -11.16
CA LEU A 29 11.92 -3.60 -10.84
C LEU A 29 11.00 -3.26 -9.67
N ALA A 30 11.46 -2.31 -8.85
CA ALA A 30 10.66 -1.67 -7.84
C ALA A 30 10.44 -0.20 -8.20
N VAL A 31 9.18 0.23 -8.28
CA VAL A 31 8.82 1.59 -8.73
C VAL A 31 8.32 2.42 -7.56
N ASP A 32 8.82 3.64 -7.41
CA ASP A 32 8.28 4.64 -6.47
C ASP A 32 7.31 5.57 -7.20
N MET A 33 6.03 5.32 -7.02
CA MET A 33 4.98 5.97 -7.77
C MET A 33 4.39 7.17 -6.99
N PRO A 34 4.45 8.39 -7.57
CA PRO A 34 3.72 9.53 -7.06
C PRO A 34 2.21 9.28 -7.05
N ASN A 35 1.49 9.92 -6.14
CA ASN A 35 0.04 9.68 -6.00
C ASN A 35 -0.84 10.38 -7.03
N ASP A 36 -0.24 11.12 -7.95
CA ASP A 36 -0.87 11.80 -9.10
C ASP A 36 -0.37 11.24 -10.44
N ALA A 37 0.53 10.26 -10.44
CA ALA A 37 1.02 9.62 -11.66
C ALA A 37 -0.07 8.79 -12.36
N ASP A 38 -0.06 8.77 -13.69
CA ASP A 38 -0.99 7.96 -14.48
C ASP A 38 -0.51 6.50 -14.54
N PRO A 39 -1.25 5.52 -13.98
CA PRO A 39 -0.83 4.11 -13.96
C PRO A 39 -0.79 3.48 -15.35
N ARG A 40 -1.41 4.11 -16.35
CA ARG A 40 -1.40 3.61 -17.74
C ARG A 40 -0.01 3.62 -18.37
N THR A 41 0.89 4.48 -17.88
CA THR A 41 2.27 4.56 -18.38
C THR A 41 3.08 3.29 -18.10
N LEU A 42 2.65 2.49 -17.11
CA LEU A 42 3.37 1.30 -16.66
C LEU A 42 2.83 -0.01 -17.27
N VAL A 43 1.70 0.02 -17.99
CA VAL A 43 0.98 -1.20 -18.43
C VAL A 43 1.86 -2.12 -19.26
N GLU A 44 2.63 -1.57 -20.21
CA GLU A 44 3.54 -2.36 -21.06
C GLU A 44 4.72 -2.96 -20.29
N ARG A 45 5.00 -2.44 -19.09
CA ARG A 45 6.13 -2.82 -18.24
C ARG A 45 5.71 -3.62 -17.00
N PHE A 46 4.43 -3.95 -16.82
CA PHE A 46 3.97 -4.69 -15.65
C PHE A 46 4.69 -6.03 -15.45
N GLY A 47 5.05 -6.73 -16.54
CA GLY A 47 5.81 -7.98 -16.46
C GLY A 47 7.23 -7.83 -15.88
N ASP A 48 7.78 -6.62 -15.92
CA ASP A 48 9.12 -6.32 -15.42
C ASP A 48 9.11 -5.77 -13.99
N ILE A 49 7.94 -5.39 -13.45
CA ILE A 49 7.81 -4.67 -12.19
C ILE A 49 7.32 -5.63 -11.09
N ALA A 50 8.23 -6.04 -10.21
CA ALA A 50 7.90 -6.87 -9.06
C ALA A 50 7.10 -6.10 -7.99
N THR A 51 7.44 -4.84 -7.77
CA THR A 51 6.85 -4.02 -6.70
C THR A 51 6.55 -2.60 -7.15
N ILE A 52 5.39 -2.06 -6.77
CA ILE A 52 5.09 -0.63 -6.87
C ILE A 52 4.81 -0.11 -5.46
N ARG A 53 5.60 0.87 -5.02
CA ARG A 53 5.31 1.67 -3.82
C ARG A 53 4.55 2.93 -4.23
N ILE A 54 3.41 3.19 -3.62
CA ILE A 54 2.63 4.42 -3.85
C ILE A 54 2.82 5.37 -2.67
N ALA A 55 3.22 6.59 -2.95
CA ALA A 55 3.49 7.60 -1.92
C ALA A 55 2.20 8.17 -1.29
N PHE A 56 2.18 8.30 0.03
CA PHE A 56 1.17 9.01 0.81
C PHE A 56 1.84 10.22 1.47
N PRO A 57 1.93 11.37 0.77
CA PRO A 57 2.72 12.52 1.22
C PRO A 57 2.13 13.21 2.46
N ALA A 58 0.81 13.16 2.63
CA ALA A 58 0.11 13.81 3.73
C ALA A 58 -1.05 12.97 4.26
N PHE A 59 -1.42 13.21 5.53
CA PHE A 59 -2.58 12.60 6.15
C PHE A 59 -3.86 12.92 5.38
N GLY A 60 -4.67 11.90 5.10
CA GLY A 60 -5.94 12.06 4.40
C GLY A 60 -5.83 12.16 2.88
N ASP A 61 -4.64 11.96 2.30
CA ASP A 61 -4.50 11.88 0.85
C ASP A 61 -5.07 10.55 0.32
N GLY A 62 -6.31 10.59 -0.15
CA GLY A 62 -7.01 9.41 -0.65
C GLY A 62 -6.60 8.97 -2.07
N ARG A 63 -5.78 9.75 -2.79
CA ARG A 63 -5.47 9.45 -4.21
C ARG A 63 -4.71 8.13 -4.36
N GLY A 64 -3.84 7.81 -3.40
CA GLY A 64 -3.10 6.54 -3.41
C GLY A 64 -3.99 5.30 -3.41
N PHE A 65 -5.14 5.33 -2.74
CA PHE A 65 -6.12 4.22 -2.78
C PHE A 65 -6.76 4.06 -4.15
N SER A 66 -7.13 5.19 -4.76
CA SER A 66 -7.73 5.19 -6.10
C SER A 66 -6.73 4.71 -7.15
N LEU A 67 -5.46 5.07 -6.97
CA LEU A 67 -4.37 4.63 -7.84
C LEU A 67 -4.09 3.13 -7.70
N ALA A 68 -4.04 2.59 -6.48
CA ALA A 68 -3.90 1.16 -6.24
C ALA A 68 -5.01 0.36 -6.92
N ARG A 69 -6.26 0.82 -6.77
CA ARG A 69 -7.41 0.17 -7.43
C ARG A 69 -7.27 0.21 -8.95
N GLN A 70 -6.88 1.35 -9.52
CA GLN A 70 -6.64 1.46 -10.96
C GLN A 70 -5.54 0.52 -11.45
N LEU A 71 -4.44 0.38 -10.72
CA LEU A 71 -3.37 -0.58 -11.06
C LEU A 71 -3.90 -2.02 -11.09
N ARG A 72 -4.71 -2.41 -10.10
CA ARG A 72 -5.35 -3.74 -10.08
C ARG A 72 -6.34 -3.91 -11.23
N ASP A 73 -7.16 -2.91 -11.53
CA ASP A 73 -8.11 -2.93 -12.65
C ASP A 73 -7.41 -2.99 -14.02
N LEU A 74 -6.21 -2.42 -14.14
CA LEU A 74 -5.33 -2.51 -15.31
C LEU A 74 -4.59 -3.86 -15.41
N GLY A 75 -4.74 -4.74 -14.42
CA GLY A 75 -4.16 -6.09 -14.42
C GLY A 75 -2.80 -6.21 -13.76
N TYR A 76 -2.35 -5.24 -12.97
CA TYR A 76 -1.10 -5.37 -12.21
C TYR A 76 -1.25 -6.42 -11.10
N THR A 77 -0.49 -7.51 -11.21
CA THR A 77 -0.49 -8.63 -10.25
C THR A 77 0.71 -8.64 -9.31
N GLY A 78 1.67 -7.75 -9.50
CA GLY A 78 2.82 -7.63 -8.61
C GLY A 78 2.45 -7.03 -7.25
N HIS A 79 3.46 -6.77 -6.43
CA HIS A 79 3.31 -6.34 -5.05
C HIS A 79 3.02 -4.83 -4.95
N LEU A 80 1.93 -4.44 -4.28
CA LEU A 80 1.58 -3.04 -4.02
C LEU A 80 1.90 -2.67 -2.57
N ARG A 81 2.81 -1.72 -2.38
CA ARG A 81 3.16 -1.15 -1.08
C ARG A 81 2.61 0.27 -0.94
N ALA A 82 1.96 0.60 0.16
CA ALA A 82 1.71 2.00 0.50
C ALA A 82 2.93 2.53 1.27
N GLY A 83 3.46 3.70 0.92
CA GLY A 83 4.60 4.29 1.62
C GLY A 83 4.31 5.71 2.13
N GLY A 84 4.64 5.99 3.39
CA GLY A 84 4.59 7.34 3.95
C GLY A 84 3.55 7.51 5.07
N ASN A 85 2.75 8.57 5.00
CA ASN A 85 1.88 9.03 6.08
C ASN A 85 0.51 8.33 6.13
N LEU A 86 0.48 7.02 5.94
CA LEU A 86 -0.73 6.20 6.12
C LEU A 86 -0.89 5.84 7.60
N ILE A 87 -2.10 5.94 8.15
CA ILE A 87 -2.39 5.60 9.55
C ILE A 87 -3.14 4.28 9.69
N SER A 88 -3.06 3.67 10.87
CA SER A 88 -3.71 2.39 11.21
C SER A 88 -5.21 2.33 10.86
N ASP A 89 -5.97 3.40 11.13
CA ASP A 89 -7.40 3.50 10.81
C ASP A 89 -7.71 3.32 9.31
N GLN A 90 -6.74 3.64 8.45
CA GLN A 90 -6.86 3.54 6.99
C GLN A 90 -6.38 2.18 6.46
N TYR A 91 -5.74 1.36 7.28
CA TYR A 91 -5.12 0.09 6.85
C TYR A 91 -6.14 -0.88 6.23
N ARG A 92 -7.33 -0.99 6.81
CA ARG A 92 -8.42 -1.78 6.21
C ARG A 92 -8.76 -1.31 4.80
N HIS A 93 -8.83 0.00 4.60
CA HIS A 93 -9.15 0.57 3.30
C HIS A 93 -7.99 0.38 2.30
N ALA A 94 -6.74 0.47 2.76
CA ALA A 94 -5.56 0.14 1.97
C ALA A 94 -5.65 -1.30 1.42
N ARG A 95 -5.91 -2.27 2.29
CA ARG A 95 -6.07 -3.69 1.91
C ARG A 95 -7.20 -3.89 0.89
N GLN A 96 -8.36 -3.26 1.12
CA GLN A 96 -9.50 -3.33 0.19
C GLN A 96 -9.22 -2.68 -1.17
N SER A 97 -8.32 -1.70 -1.21
CA SER A 97 -7.91 -1.02 -2.45
C SER A 97 -6.90 -1.85 -3.24
N GLY A 98 -6.31 -2.88 -2.64
CA GLY A 98 -5.39 -3.82 -3.29
C GLY A 98 -3.94 -3.71 -2.82
N PHE A 99 -3.64 -2.95 -1.75
CA PHE A 99 -2.29 -2.93 -1.15
C PHE A 99 -1.99 -4.23 -0.40
N ASP A 100 -0.76 -4.70 -0.54
CA ASP A 100 -0.22 -5.89 0.08
C ASP A 100 0.38 -5.58 1.46
N ASP A 101 1.16 -4.51 1.56
CA ASP A 101 1.73 -4.02 2.82
C ASP A 101 1.81 -2.48 2.88
N VAL A 102 2.20 -1.96 4.04
CA VAL A 102 2.36 -0.51 4.29
C VAL A 102 3.69 -0.24 4.95
N GLU A 103 4.51 0.60 4.34
CA GLU A 103 5.77 1.09 4.90
C GLU A 103 5.55 2.44 5.58
N ILE A 104 5.88 2.51 6.87
CA ILE A 104 5.73 3.71 7.70
C ILE A 104 7.08 4.13 8.27
N ASP A 105 7.17 5.38 8.74
CA ASP A 105 8.35 5.85 9.47
C ASP A 105 8.36 5.35 10.94
N ASP A 106 9.54 5.36 11.55
CA ASP A 106 9.73 4.85 12.92
C ASP A 106 8.93 5.68 13.95
N ALA A 107 8.79 6.99 13.74
CA ALA A 107 8.02 7.84 14.63
C ALA A 107 6.52 7.54 14.59
N LEU A 108 5.97 7.14 13.44
CA LEU A 108 4.59 6.73 13.28
C LEU A 108 4.38 5.34 13.90
N ALA A 109 5.33 4.43 13.73
CA ALA A 109 5.31 3.12 14.38
C ALA A 109 5.32 3.22 15.92
N GLU A 110 6.08 4.16 16.48
CA GLU A 110 6.06 4.44 17.93
C GLU A 110 4.71 4.99 18.41
N ARG A 111 4.07 5.87 17.61
CA ARG A 111 2.74 6.42 17.92
C ARG A 111 1.61 5.41 17.74
N GLN A 112 1.78 4.48 16.79
CA GLN A 112 0.79 3.49 16.39
C GLN A 112 1.44 2.10 16.43
N PRO A 113 1.55 1.49 17.62
CA PRO A 113 2.12 0.16 17.75
C PRO A 113 1.27 -0.87 17.01
N GLU A 114 1.85 -2.05 16.77
CA GLU A 114 1.31 -3.11 15.92
C GLU A 114 -0.16 -3.44 16.20
N GLU A 115 -0.60 -3.40 17.46
CA GLU A 115 -1.97 -3.74 17.85
C GLU A 115 -3.04 -2.83 17.24
N GLN A 116 -2.67 -1.60 16.88
CA GLN A 116 -3.57 -0.66 16.20
C GLN A 116 -3.79 -1.03 14.73
N TRP A 117 -2.84 -1.73 14.12
CA TRP A 117 -2.88 -2.12 12.71
C TRP A 117 -3.58 -3.46 12.48
N ILE A 118 -3.86 -4.20 13.55
CA ILE A 118 -4.63 -5.45 13.46
C ILE A 118 -6.06 -5.12 13.01
N VAL A 119 -6.40 -5.53 11.79
CA VAL A 119 -7.77 -5.40 11.26
C VAL A 119 -8.68 -6.38 11.98
N ARG A 120 -9.36 -5.89 13.02
CA ARG A 120 -10.44 -6.65 13.66
C ARG A 120 -11.66 -6.64 12.74
N GLU A 121 -12.27 -7.79 12.49
CA GLU A 121 -13.58 -7.86 11.87
C GLU A 121 -14.58 -7.11 12.75
N GLN A 122 -15.05 -5.96 12.25
CA GLN A 122 -16.13 -5.24 12.93
C GLN A 122 -17.45 -5.86 12.48
N ARG A 123 -18.06 -6.68 13.34
CA ARG A 123 -19.42 -7.17 13.12
C ARG A 123 -20.36 -6.00 12.84
N SER A 124 -21.18 -6.18 11.82
CA SER A 124 -22.21 -5.24 11.40
C SER A 124 -23.16 -4.95 12.57
N TYR A 125 -23.69 -3.73 12.65
CA TYR A 125 -24.72 -3.40 13.65
C TYR A 125 -25.92 -4.37 13.59
N ARG A 126 -26.26 -4.86 12.39
CA ARG A 126 -27.33 -5.84 12.19
C ARG A 126 -26.99 -7.20 12.80
N GLU A 127 -25.75 -7.63 12.70
CA GLU A 127 -25.29 -8.90 13.30
C GLU A 127 -25.22 -8.81 14.82
N LYS A 128 -24.89 -7.63 15.36
CA LYS A 128 -24.91 -7.36 16.80
C LYS A 128 -26.33 -7.37 17.37
N LEU A 129 -27.31 -6.90 16.60
CA LEU A 129 -28.73 -6.92 17.00
C LEU A 129 -29.38 -8.31 16.88
N ALA A 130 -28.96 -9.13 15.92
CA ALA A 130 -29.50 -10.47 15.71
C ALA A 130 -29.02 -11.52 16.74
N ALA A 131 -27.95 -11.21 17.49
CA ALA A 131 -27.35 -12.09 18.50
C ALA A 131 -27.84 -11.83 19.94
N ARG A 132 -28.97 -11.12 20.10
CA ARG A 132 -29.56 -10.75 21.39
C ARG A 132 -30.99 -11.26 21.50
#